data_AF-A0A497GLK7-F1
#
_entry.id   AF-A0A497GLK7-F1
#
_cell.length_a   1.000
_cell.length_b   1.000
_cell.length_c   1.000
_cell.angle_alpha   90.00
_cell.angle_beta   90.00
_cell.angle_gamma   90.00
#
_symmetry.space_group_name_H-M   'P 1'
#
loop_
_entity.id
_entity.type
_entity.pdbx_description
1 polymer ?
#
loop_
_entity_poly.entity_id
_entity_poly.type
_entity_poly.pdbx_seq_one_letter_code
_entity_poly.pdbx_strand_id
1 'polypeptide(L)'
;MSEKLKRDLKRFEQIILDVIPIFFLIPLLMIVISYEVFPKPPTEVSKILIVVNTIFLAVALLDVIIFPRYDQWILLPILMSSSSLRELLIYWLVEPVLSVGISFLGLIISFVARSWTPTVPYVLLSYVCLIILAFKFRRHLEVLEERIEKIERRRSK
;
A
#
# COMPACT_ATOMS: atom_id res chain seq x y z
N MET A 1 31.01 1.21 -6.68
CA MET A 1 29.93 1.88 -5.94
C MET A 1 30.44 3.15 -5.29
N SER A 2 30.18 4.28 -5.93
CA SER A 2 30.41 5.62 -5.40
C SER A 2 29.82 5.69 -3.99
N GLU A 3 30.63 6.08 -3.01
CA GLU A 3 30.20 6.16 -1.62
C GLU A 3 28.94 7.01 -1.41
N LYS A 4 28.73 8.01 -2.28
CA LYS A 4 27.54 8.86 -2.26
C LYS A 4 26.28 8.04 -2.54
N LEU A 5 26.34 7.15 -3.53
CA LEU A 5 25.20 6.34 -3.95
C LEU A 5 24.85 5.26 -2.92
N LYS A 6 25.86 4.64 -2.29
CA LYS A 6 25.68 3.71 -1.16
C LYS A 6 24.98 4.40 0.02
N ARG A 7 25.37 5.64 0.32
CA ARG A 7 24.73 6.46 1.36
C ARG A 7 23.30 6.81 1.00
N ASP A 8 23.03 7.19 -0.24
CA ASP A 8 21.68 7.56 -0.67
C ASP A 8 20.72 6.37 -0.68
N LEU A 9 21.19 5.17 -1.07
CA LEU A 9 20.39 3.94 -1.02
C LEU A 9 20.10 3.49 0.41
N LYS A 10 21.08 3.57 1.30
CA LYS A 10 20.88 3.28 2.72
C LYS A 10 19.90 4.26 3.38
N ARG A 11 19.95 5.55 2.99
CA ARG A 11 18.97 6.55 3.43
C ARG A 11 17.57 6.23 2.89
N PHE A 12 17.45 5.82 1.64
CA PHE A 12 16.18 5.40 1.04
C PHE A 12 15.58 4.19 1.78
N GLU A 13 16.40 3.17 2.06
CA GLU A 13 15.98 2.01 2.84
C GLU A 13 15.50 2.41 4.24
N GLN A 14 16.25 3.26 4.95
CA GLN A 14 15.86 3.76 6.27
C GLN A 14 14.54 4.53 6.23
N ILE A 15 14.37 5.44 5.27
CA ILE A 15 13.13 6.21 5.11
C ILE A 15 11.94 5.25 4.90
N ILE A 16 12.09 4.23 4.07
CA ILE A 16 11.00 3.29 3.81
C ILE A 16 10.70 2.45 5.07
N LEU A 17 11.73 1.97 5.76
CA LEU A 17 11.55 1.23 7.02
C LEU A 17 10.88 2.07 8.11
N ASP A 18 11.13 3.38 8.16
CA ASP A 18 10.49 4.30 9.10
C ASP A 18 9.03 4.60 8.71
N VAL A 19 8.74 4.64 7.41
CA VAL A 19 7.43 5.01 6.86
C VAL A 19 6.45 3.82 6.82
N ILE A 20 6.92 2.60 6.57
CA ILE A 20 6.06 1.40 6.51
C ILE A 20 5.20 1.24 7.78
N PRO A 21 5.75 1.31 9.01
CA PRO A 21 4.96 1.19 10.24
C PRO A 21 3.83 2.23 10.32
N ILE A 22 4.05 3.45 9.83
CA ILE A 22 3.02 4.50 9.80
C ILE A 22 1.84 4.03 8.95
N PHE A 23 2.10 3.45 7.77
CA PHE A 23 1.06 2.90 6.92
C PHE A 23 0.30 1.73 7.56
N PHE A 24 0.94 0.93 8.42
CA PHE A 24 0.26 -0.12 9.20
C PHE A 24 -0.62 0.44 10.32
N LEU A 25 -0.31 1.63 10.85
CA LEU A 25 -1.11 2.27 11.89
C LEU A 25 -2.39 2.92 11.34
N ILE A 26 -2.40 3.38 10.08
CA ILE A 26 -3.56 4.08 9.51
C ILE A 26 -4.82 3.19 9.46
N PRO A 27 -4.79 1.94 8.93
CA PRO A 27 -5.95 1.05 8.97
C PRO A 27 -6.46 0.78 10.39
N LEU A 28 -5.54 0.68 11.37
CA LEU A 28 -5.91 0.53 12.78
C LEU A 28 -6.66 1.75 13.31
N LEU A 29 -6.19 2.96 12.97
CA LEU A 29 -6.89 4.18 13.34
C LEU A 29 -8.29 4.23 12.72
N MET A 30 -8.45 3.76 11.48
CA MET A 30 -9.76 3.73 10.81
C MET A 30 -10.77 2.83 11.53
N ILE A 31 -10.34 1.65 12.02
CA ILE A 31 -11.24 0.77 12.80
C ILE A 31 -11.60 1.39 14.15
N VAL A 32 -10.64 2.02 14.84
CA VAL A 32 -10.87 2.70 16.12
C VAL A 32 -11.84 3.87 15.96
N ILE A 33 -11.62 4.73 14.96
CA ILE A 33 -12.52 5.85 14.65
C ILE A 33 -13.92 5.32 14.33
N SER A 34 -14.03 4.28 13.50
CA SER A 34 -15.32 3.69 13.15
C SER A 34 -16.07 3.17 14.38
N TYR A 35 -15.36 2.50 15.29
CA TYR A 35 -15.93 1.95 16.51
C TYR A 35 -16.41 3.03 17.48
N GLU A 36 -15.62 4.07 17.71
CA GLU A 36 -15.98 5.18 18.61
C GLU A 36 -17.17 6.00 18.07
N VAL A 37 -17.23 6.23 16.75
CA VAL A 37 -18.31 7.01 16.14
C VAL A 37 -19.62 6.21 16.04
N PHE A 38 -19.53 4.89 15.82
CA PHE A 38 -20.68 4.01 15.63
C PHE A 38 -20.67 2.81 16.58
N PRO A 39 -20.81 2.98 17.91
CA PRO A 39 -20.56 1.91 18.87
C PRO A 39 -21.59 0.76 18.83
N LYS A 40 -22.78 0.98 18.27
CA LYS A 40 -23.84 -0.03 18.18
C LYS A 40 -24.15 -0.36 16.71
N PRO A 41 -24.18 -1.64 16.32
CA PRO A 41 -24.62 -2.02 14.99
C PRO A 41 -26.11 -1.67 14.82
N PRO A 42 -26.54 -1.24 13.62
CA PRO A 42 -27.94 -0.94 13.34
C PRO A 42 -28.77 -2.23 13.46
N THR A 43 -29.97 -2.10 14.04
CA THR A 43 -30.92 -3.21 14.20
C THR A 43 -31.50 -3.69 12.87
N GLU A 44 -31.55 -2.83 11.86
CA GLU A 44 -32.00 -3.16 10.52
C GLU A 44 -30.93 -2.77 9.49
N VAL A 45 -30.48 -3.75 8.71
CA VAL A 45 -29.53 -3.54 7.62
C VAL A 45 -30.31 -3.43 6.32
N SER A 46 -30.20 -2.29 5.64
CA SER A 46 -30.83 -2.09 4.33
C SER A 46 -30.27 -3.09 3.31
N LYS A 47 -31.14 -3.78 2.56
CA LYS A 47 -30.72 -4.69 1.48
C LYS A 47 -29.85 -3.99 0.43
N ILE A 48 -30.13 -2.71 0.15
CA ILE A 48 -29.34 -1.88 -0.78
C ILE A 48 -27.93 -1.70 -0.25
N LEU A 49 -27.78 -1.45 1.05
CA LEU A 49 -26.48 -1.29 1.69
C LEU A 49 -25.65 -2.58 1.63
N ILE A 50 -26.28 -3.74 1.80
CA ILE A 50 -25.62 -5.05 1.65
C ILE A 50 -25.08 -5.20 0.22
N VAL A 51 -25.89 -4.91 -0.79
CA VAL A 51 -25.48 -5.00 -2.21
C VAL A 51 -24.33 -4.04 -2.50
N VAL A 52 -24.44 -2.78 -2.06
CA VAL A 52 -23.39 -1.77 -2.25
C VAL A 52 -22.09 -2.22 -1.58
N ASN A 53 -22.14 -2.61 -0.31
CA ASN A 53 -20.96 -3.12 0.41
C ASN A 53 -20.32 -4.33 -0.31
N THR A 54 -21.15 -5.26 -0.80
CA THR A 54 -20.66 -6.44 -1.53
C THR A 54 -19.94 -6.06 -2.82
N ILE A 55 -20.48 -5.11 -3.59
CA ILE A 55 -19.85 -4.63 -4.83
C ILE A 55 -18.51 -3.97 -4.52
N PHE A 56 -18.47 -3.06 -3.55
CA PHE A 56 -17.23 -2.38 -3.17
C PHE A 56 -16.19 -3.36 -2.61
N LEU A 57 -16.62 -4.37 -1.84
CA LEU A 57 -15.73 -5.39 -1.31
C LEU A 57 -15.14 -6.26 -2.44
N ALA A 58 -15.96 -6.60 -3.45
CA ALA A 58 -15.47 -7.31 -4.63
C ALA A 58 -14.45 -6.48 -5.41
N VAL A 59 -14.65 -5.17 -5.56
CA VAL A 59 -13.67 -4.26 -6.17
C VAL A 59 -12.38 -4.22 -5.35
N ALA A 60 -12.47 -4.05 -4.03
CA ALA A 60 -11.30 -4.07 -3.16
C ALA A 60 -10.53 -5.40 -3.22
N LEU A 61 -11.23 -6.52 -3.36
CA LEU A 61 -10.62 -7.85 -3.55
C LEU A 61 -9.90 -7.96 -4.90
N LEU A 62 -10.49 -7.41 -5.97
CA LEU A 62 -9.81 -7.35 -7.27
C LEU A 62 -8.53 -6.52 -7.19
N ASP A 63 -8.54 -5.42 -6.46
CA ASP A 63 -7.33 -4.63 -6.22
C ASP A 63 -6.26 -5.48 -5.54
N VAL A 64 -6.59 -6.27 -4.52
CA VAL A 64 -5.63 -7.19 -3.87
C VAL A 64 -5.04 -8.21 -4.85
N ILE A 65 -5.83 -8.70 -5.81
CA ILE A 65 -5.37 -9.66 -6.83
C ILE A 65 -4.49 -9.00 -7.90
N ILE A 66 -4.80 -7.75 -8.26
CA ILE A 66 -4.07 -6.98 -9.27
C ILE A 66 -2.78 -6.39 -8.68
N PHE A 67 -2.77 -6.11 -7.38
CA PHE A 67 -1.65 -5.47 -6.67
C PHE A 67 -0.29 -6.18 -6.87
N PRO A 68 -0.18 -7.52 -6.85
CA PRO A 68 1.05 -8.23 -7.25
C PRO A 68 1.45 -8.05 -8.71
N ARG A 69 0.49 -7.85 -9.62
CA ARG A 69 0.73 -7.72 -11.06
C ARG A 69 1.11 -6.30 -11.46
N TYR A 70 0.57 -5.30 -10.77
CA TYR A 70 0.94 -3.89 -10.94
C TYR A 70 2.45 -3.68 -10.80
N ASP A 71 3.04 -4.35 -9.80
CA ASP A 71 4.48 -4.36 -9.58
C ASP A 71 5.26 -4.82 -10.82
N GLN A 72 4.86 -5.95 -11.42
CA GLN A 72 5.54 -6.51 -12.58
C GLN A 72 5.32 -5.67 -13.86
N TRP A 73 4.15 -5.09 -14.02
CA TRP A 73 3.76 -4.40 -15.26
C TRP A 73 4.18 -2.94 -15.30
N ILE A 74 4.24 -2.27 -14.15
CA ILE A 74 4.41 -0.81 -14.07
C ILE A 74 5.60 -0.45 -13.19
N LEU A 75 5.65 -0.96 -11.95
CA LEU A 75 6.69 -0.55 -11.01
C LEU A 75 8.08 -1.03 -11.46
N LEU A 76 8.22 -2.30 -11.83
CA LEU A 76 9.50 -2.91 -12.24
C LEU A 76 10.09 -2.27 -13.51
N PRO A 77 9.31 -2.01 -14.58
CA PRO A 77 9.82 -1.27 -15.74
C PRO A 77 10.24 0.17 -15.42
N ILE A 78 9.51 0.86 -14.53
CA ILE A 78 9.87 2.22 -14.08
C ILE A 78 11.14 2.18 -13.22
N LEU A 79 11.23 1.20 -12.32
CA LEU A 79 12.44 0.87 -11.55
C LEU A 79 13.63 0.61 -12.47
N MET A 80 13.40 0.10 -13.68
CA MET A 80 14.41 -0.14 -14.70
C MET A 80 14.69 1.06 -15.62
N SER A 81 13.85 2.09 -15.66
CA SER A 81 14.01 3.25 -16.55
C SER A 81 14.45 4.54 -15.83
N SER A 82 13.96 4.83 -14.63
CA SER A 82 14.23 6.11 -13.93
C SER A 82 15.62 6.16 -13.29
N SER A 83 16.39 7.24 -13.50
CA SER A 83 17.71 7.42 -12.85
C SER A 83 17.64 8.09 -11.47
N SER A 84 16.45 8.51 -11.04
CA SER A 84 16.25 9.34 -9.84
C SER A 84 15.64 8.53 -8.69
N LEU A 85 16.37 8.39 -7.58
CA LEU A 85 15.87 7.77 -6.35
C LEU A 85 14.59 8.43 -5.81
N ARG A 86 14.39 9.72 -6.10
CA ARG A 86 13.18 10.45 -5.69
C ARG A 86 11.95 9.99 -6.46
N GLU A 87 12.07 9.79 -7.77
CA GLU A 87 10.97 9.28 -8.59
C GLU A 87 10.59 7.87 -8.17
N LEU A 88 11.59 7.02 -7.95
CA LEU A 88 11.46 5.69 -7.38
C LEU A 88 10.68 5.67 -6.06
N LEU A 89 10.97 6.61 -5.16
CA LEU A 89 10.27 6.76 -3.89
C LEU A 89 8.79 7.10 -4.10
N ILE A 90 8.48 8.02 -5.03
CA ILE A 90 7.10 8.42 -5.34
C ILE A 90 6.32 7.22 -5.89
N TYR A 91 6.87 6.48 -6.84
CA TYR A 91 6.20 5.31 -7.42
C TYR A 91 6.00 4.21 -6.38
N TRP A 92 7.00 3.99 -5.53
CA TRP A 92 6.88 3.02 -4.44
C TRP A 92 5.77 3.40 -3.46
N LEU A 93 5.61 4.69 -3.13
CA LEU A 93 4.55 5.18 -2.24
C LEU A 93 3.13 4.99 -2.78
N VAL A 94 2.93 4.75 -4.08
CA VAL A 94 1.60 4.52 -4.65
C VAL A 94 0.97 3.26 -4.05
N GLU A 95 1.75 2.17 -3.93
CA GLU A 95 1.27 0.90 -3.40
C GLU A 95 0.74 0.98 -1.94
N PRO A 96 1.48 1.50 -0.95
CA PRO A 96 0.97 1.66 0.41
C PRO A 96 -0.18 2.65 0.50
N VAL A 97 -0.20 3.71 -0.32
CA VAL A 97 -1.32 4.67 -0.37
C VAL A 97 -2.60 4.00 -0.89
N LEU A 98 -2.51 3.21 -1.96
CA LEU A 98 -3.66 2.43 -2.48
C LEU A 98 -4.17 1.44 -1.44
N SER A 99 -3.25 0.77 -0.74
CA SER A 99 -3.62 -0.14 0.33
C SER A 99 -4.40 0.56 1.44
N VAL A 100 -3.94 1.74 1.89
CA VAL A 100 -4.68 2.56 2.86
C VAL A 100 -6.01 3.06 2.29
N GLY A 101 -6.07 3.34 0.98
CA GLY A 101 -7.30 3.69 0.27
C GLY A 101 -8.41 2.64 0.44
N ILE A 102 -8.06 1.35 0.48
CA ILE A 102 -9.02 0.27 0.75
C ILE A 102 -9.64 0.45 2.14
N SER A 103 -8.84 0.75 3.17
CA SER A 103 -9.36 1.02 4.52
C SER A 103 -10.29 2.23 4.57
N PHE A 104 -9.97 3.29 3.80
CA PHE A 104 -10.84 4.46 3.68
C PHE A 104 -12.19 4.14 3.04
N LEU A 105 -12.24 3.25 2.05
CA LEU A 105 -13.52 2.78 1.49
C LEU A 105 -14.38 2.10 2.55
N GLY A 106 -13.77 1.30 3.43
CA GLY A 106 -14.46 0.70 4.56
C GLY A 106 -15.04 1.73 5.51
N LEU A 107 -14.27 2.79 5.83
CA LEU A 107 -14.74 3.90 6.65
C LEU A 107 -15.96 4.61 6.00
N ILE A 108 -15.89 4.92 4.70
CA ILE A 108 -17.00 5.55 3.97
C ILE A 108 -18.26 4.69 4.03
N ILE A 109 -18.13 3.39 3.80
CA ILE A 109 -19.28 2.47 3.86
C ILE A 109 -19.83 2.40 5.28
N SER A 110 -18.97 2.41 6.29
CA SER A 110 -19.38 2.47 7.70
C SER A 110 -20.15 3.74 8.07
N PHE A 111 -19.77 4.90 7.50
CA PHE A 111 -20.55 6.13 7.64
C PHE A 111 -21.96 6.00 7.03
N VAL A 112 -22.07 5.43 5.84
CA VAL A 112 -23.35 5.21 5.16
C VAL A 112 -24.20 4.17 5.92
N ALA A 113 -23.56 3.12 6.42
CA ALA A 113 -24.18 2.05 7.18
C ALA A 113 -24.56 2.45 8.61
N ARG A 114 -23.99 3.55 9.12
CA ARG A 114 -24.01 3.94 10.53
C ARG A 114 -23.58 2.78 11.44
N SER A 115 -22.58 2.03 11.01
CA SER A 115 -22.09 0.83 11.68
C SER A 115 -20.60 0.68 11.44
N TRP A 116 -19.86 0.19 12.43
CA TRP A 116 -18.43 -0.10 12.29
C TRP A 116 -18.13 -1.45 11.62
N THR A 117 -19.10 -2.36 11.56
CA THR A 117 -18.90 -3.73 11.05
C THR A 117 -18.40 -3.78 9.60
N PRO A 118 -18.85 -2.91 8.67
CA PRO A 118 -18.30 -2.91 7.32
C PRO A 118 -16.82 -2.52 7.28
N THR A 119 -16.28 -1.73 8.22
CA THR A 119 -14.87 -1.33 8.21
C THR A 119 -13.92 -2.53 8.36
N VAL A 120 -14.33 -3.56 9.11
CA VAL A 120 -13.49 -4.72 9.45
C VAL A 120 -12.90 -5.42 8.22
N PRO A 121 -13.68 -5.90 7.23
CA PRO A 121 -13.12 -6.57 6.07
C PRO A 121 -12.19 -5.69 5.24
N TYR A 122 -12.45 -4.38 5.12
CA TYR A 122 -11.57 -3.48 4.36
C TYR A 122 -10.23 -3.25 5.07
N VAL A 123 -10.25 -3.09 6.39
CA VAL A 123 -9.03 -2.99 7.19
C VAL A 123 -8.21 -4.28 7.09
N LEU A 124 -8.85 -5.44 7.13
CA LEU A 124 -8.17 -6.73 6.90
C LEU A 124 -7.54 -6.81 5.50
N LEU A 125 -8.27 -6.43 4.45
CA LEU A 125 -7.73 -6.41 3.08
C LEU A 125 -6.56 -5.44 2.92
N SER A 126 -6.67 -4.26 3.52
CA SER A 126 -5.58 -3.28 3.57
C SER A 126 -4.34 -3.86 4.25
N TYR A 127 -4.49 -4.56 5.38
CA TYR A 127 -3.37 -5.25 6.01
C TYR A 127 -2.75 -6.34 5.14
N VAL A 128 -3.57 -7.14 4.44
CA VAL A 128 -3.04 -8.14 3.50
C VAL A 128 -2.19 -7.47 2.42
N CYS A 129 -2.66 -6.36 1.83
CA CYS A 129 -1.89 -5.59 0.85
C CYS A 129 -0.60 -5.00 1.43
N LEU A 130 -0.62 -4.46 2.64
CA LEU A 130 0.57 -3.91 3.31
C LEU A 130 1.59 -5.01 3.65
N ILE A 131 1.14 -6.20 4.06
CA ILE A 131 2.02 -7.35 4.31
C ILE A 131 2.67 -7.80 3.00
N ILE A 132 1.90 -7.92 1.91
CA ILE A 132 2.45 -8.24 0.58
C ILE A 132 3.50 -7.21 0.17
N LEU A 133 3.22 -5.91 0.37
CA LEU A 133 4.16 -4.82 0.09
C LEU A 133 5.45 -4.96 0.91
N ALA A 134 5.35 -5.26 2.21
CA ALA A 134 6.51 -5.45 3.07
C ALA A 134 7.41 -6.60 2.58
N PHE A 135 6.82 -7.69 2.09
CA PHE A 135 7.58 -8.78 1.46
C PHE A 135 8.21 -8.37 0.13
N LYS A 136 7.47 -7.66 -0.73
CA LYS A 136 7.97 -7.17 -2.02
C LYS A 136 9.12 -6.17 -1.88
N PHE A 137 9.10 -5.34 -0.85
CA PHE A 137 10.09 -4.30 -0.63
C PHE A 137 11.54 -4.83 -0.65
N ARG A 138 11.80 -5.99 -0.02
CA ARG A 138 13.13 -6.63 -0.09
C ARG A 138 13.57 -6.92 -1.52
N ARG A 139 12.66 -7.46 -2.33
CA ARG A 139 12.94 -7.75 -3.75
C ARG A 139 13.19 -6.47 -4.55
N HIS A 140 12.47 -5.38 -4.26
CA HIS A 140 12.68 -4.09 -4.93
C HIS A 140 14.05 -3.50 -4.62
N LEU A 141 14.52 -3.63 -3.37
CA LEU A 141 15.87 -3.20 -2.98
C LEU A 141 16.95 -3.97 -3.75
N GLU A 142 16.84 -5.31 -3.83
CA GLU A 142 17.80 -6.15 -4.57
C GLU A 142 17.89 -5.73 -6.05
N VAL A 143 16.74 -5.52 -6.71
CA VAL A 143 16.69 -5.08 -8.12
C VAL A 143 17.30 -3.68 -8.30
N LEU A 144 17.07 -2.77 -7.34
CA LEU A 144 17.64 -1.44 -7.34
C LEU A 144 19.17 -1.47 -7.22
N GLU A 145 19.69 -2.27 -6.30
CA GLU A 145 21.13 -2.45 -6.10
C GLU A 145 21.80 -3.00 -7.35
N GLU A 146 21.26 -4.07 -7.95
CA GLU A 146 21.80 -4.66 -9.19
C GLU A 146 21.84 -3.65 -10.35
N ARG A 147 20.79 -2.85 -10.50
CA ARG A 147 20.71 -1.86 -11.58
C ARG A 147 21.71 -0.74 -11.39
N ILE A 148 21.82 -0.25 -10.16
CA ILE A 148 22.79 0.76 -9.78
C ILE A 148 24.21 0.29 -10.09
N GLU A 149 24.53 -0.95 -9.75
CA GLU A 149 25.84 -1.55 -10.04
C GLU A 149 26.08 -1.63 -11.56
N LYS A 150 25.07 -2.02 -12.35
CA LYS A 150 25.15 -2.05 -13.83
C LYS A 150 25.37 -0.66 -14.44
N ILE A 151 24.70 0.38 -13.94
CA ILE A 151 24.86 1.76 -14.43
C ILE A 151 26.26 2.28 -14.15
N GLU A 152 26.81 1.97 -12.97
CA GLU A 152 28.14 2.42 -12.59
C GLU A 152 29.25 1.72 -13.39
N ARG A 153 29.14 0.41 -13.61
CA ARG A 153 30.06 -0.34 -14.50
C ARG A 153 30.09 0.20 -15.93
N ARG A 154 28.99 0.81 -16.40
CA ARG A 154 28.93 1.48 -17.71
C ARG A 154 29.55 2.88 -17.72
N ARG A 155 29.61 3.57 -16.58
CA ARG A 155 30.23 4.89 -16.45
C ARG A 155 31.73 4.85 -16.18
N SER A 156 32.25 3.72 -15.67
CA SER A 156 33.70 3.54 -15.43
C SER A 156 34.46 2.96 -16.64
N LYS A 157 33.76 2.70 -17.75
CA LYS A 157 34.33 2.35 -19.05
C LYS A 157 34.26 3.57 -19.96
#